data_AF-A0A2G2G7M0-F1
#
_entry.id   AF-A0A2G2G7M0-F1
#
_cell.length_a   1.000
_cell.length_b   1.000
_cell.length_c   1.000
_cell.angle_alpha   90.00
_cell.angle_beta   90.00
_cell.angle_gamma   90.00
#
_symmetry.space_group_name_H-M   'P 1'
#
loop_
_entity.id
_entity.type
_entity.pdbx_description
1 polymer ?
#
loop_
_entity_poly.entity_id
_entity_poly.type
_entity_poly.pdbx_seq_one_letter_code
_entity_poly.pdbx_strand_id
1 'polypeptide(L)'
;MRAVVKNRIGVFHPQGFLDGTTAPLLMTLDDIQATQALKLDILLVSLKKVVFFNKNGLNIFIKILEDIHKKSGTVVGLCDYDDKKYASILKFYDDSLNFSLFKSYEIAKLFASSTKEVKADEKGFLVWHEDPSQRSALAIELFDRGHNPIVCQSEEEFEEKKGKKELYSQIIYNTYLGLLGSKIATRVTGNAIIYSVSGFLDAEILDSFDLIYHKNSLNVGFTLFIFDAYKVVSMNIHAVNFFSKLASSGAEFGANLCIVGMTFEKTPESFKNELEDAGLMFFENMDDILKDKELLKELGGSGGTNNANKRALNKVLVNELPRFINATVNTMEMMTNAKAKKTDVKVQTLEIDSTKGKLASSIGFYGNLDGLVILIFPLSIAKKSCELLLGEKTDNIEDILDTLAEFVNIIAGRVKGLLGEQGISVDITLPRTYENVDELLATVKERKGVQVNLDFEGDNFIFFLTR
;
A
#
# COMPACT_ATOMS: atom_id res chain seq x y z
N MET A 1 -2.00 35.32 4.96
CA MET A 1 -2.80 34.97 3.78
C MET A 1 -3.69 33.79 4.15
N ARG A 2 -4.96 33.80 3.75
CA ARG A 2 -5.89 32.69 4.06
C ARG A 2 -5.82 31.60 3.00
N ALA A 3 -5.96 30.35 3.44
CA ALA A 3 -6.10 29.22 2.54
C ALA A 3 -7.45 29.32 1.79
N VAL A 4 -7.41 29.12 0.47
CA VAL A 4 -8.62 28.92 -0.32
C VAL A 4 -9.01 27.46 -0.18
N VAL A 5 -10.21 27.19 0.34
CA VAL A 5 -10.69 25.82 0.55
C VAL A 5 -11.72 25.45 -0.50
N LYS A 6 -11.46 24.34 -1.19
CA LYS A 6 -12.42 23.70 -2.11
C LYS A 6 -12.27 22.19 -2.00
N ASN A 7 -13.39 21.46 -1.94
CA ASN A 7 -13.41 20.00 -1.82
C ASN A 7 -12.47 19.49 -0.70
N ARG A 8 -12.57 20.09 0.50
CA ARG A 8 -11.72 19.80 1.68
C ARG A 8 -10.20 19.88 1.43
N ILE A 9 -9.78 20.47 0.31
CA ILE A 9 -8.39 20.81 0.02
C ILE A 9 -8.20 22.30 0.29
N GLY A 10 -7.31 22.65 1.20
CA GLY A 10 -6.88 24.03 1.41
C GLY A 10 -5.64 24.34 0.58
N VAL A 11 -5.62 25.50 -0.08
CA VAL A 11 -4.46 25.93 -0.87
C VAL A 11 -4.07 27.36 -0.51
N PHE A 12 -2.81 27.56 -0.12
CA PHE A 12 -2.18 28.87 -0.03
C PHE A 12 -1.60 29.25 -1.39
N HIS A 13 -1.91 30.45 -1.87
CA HIS A 13 -1.38 30.99 -3.13
C HIS A 13 -0.37 32.14 -2.92
N PRO A 14 0.86 31.87 -2.46
CA PRO A 14 1.88 32.91 -2.35
C PRO A 14 2.21 33.49 -3.72
N GLN A 15 2.66 34.74 -3.75
CA GLN A 15 2.94 35.46 -5.00
C GLN A 15 4.30 36.14 -4.93
N GLY A 16 5.02 36.19 -6.05
CA GLY A 16 6.31 36.86 -6.15
C GLY A 16 7.48 35.99 -5.70
N PHE A 17 8.34 36.52 -4.84
CA PHE A 17 9.55 35.86 -4.36
C PHE A 17 9.29 35.18 -3.01
N LEU A 18 9.74 33.92 -2.88
CA LEU A 18 9.75 33.19 -1.62
C LEU A 18 11.19 33.04 -1.11
N ASP A 19 11.61 33.97 -0.26
CA ASP A 19 12.89 33.94 0.44
C ASP A 19 12.70 34.07 1.96
N GLY A 20 13.80 34.05 2.71
CA GLY A 20 13.76 34.13 4.18
C GLY A 20 13.18 35.43 4.74
N THR A 21 13.03 36.48 3.92
CA THR A 21 12.51 37.79 4.30
C THR A 21 11.03 37.92 3.95
N THR A 22 10.63 37.45 2.77
CA THR A 22 9.27 37.60 2.28
C THR A 22 8.32 36.53 2.80
N ALA A 23 8.79 35.28 2.94
CA ALA A 23 7.94 34.15 3.34
C ALA A 23 7.27 34.31 4.73
N PRO A 24 7.96 34.82 5.79
CA PRO A 24 7.32 35.02 7.10
C PRO A 24 6.18 36.05 7.07
N LEU A 25 6.22 37.01 6.14
CA LEU A 25 5.23 38.07 6.04
C LEU A 25 3.94 37.61 5.34
N LEU A 26 3.96 36.45 4.69
CA LEU A 26 2.84 35.96 3.90
C LEU A 26 1.80 35.22 4.74
N MET A 27 2.16 34.61 5.87
CA MET A 27 1.24 33.87 6.75
C MET A 27 1.30 34.34 8.20
N THR A 28 0.14 34.64 8.79
CA THR A 28 0.02 35.00 10.20
C THR A 28 -0.39 33.80 11.05
N LEU A 29 -0.17 33.88 12.37
CA LEU A 29 -0.62 32.84 13.31
C LEU A 29 -2.14 32.61 13.26
N ASP A 30 -2.92 33.68 13.08
CA ASP A 30 -4.37 33.60 12.97
C ASP A 30 -4.80 32.82 11.71
N ASP A 31 -4.08 32.98 10.59
CA ASP A 31 -4.34 32.23 9.35
C ASP A 31 -4.09 30.71 9.54
N ILE A 32 -3.05 30.36 10.31
CA ILE A 32 -2.71 28.96 10.63
C ILE A 32 -3.80 28.35 11.50
N GLN A 33 -4.21 29.03 12.57
CA GLN A 33 -5.25 28.54 13.48
C GLN A 33 -6.61 28.40 12.77
N ALA A 34 -6.97 29.38 11.93
CA ALA A 34 -8.20 29.33 11.15
C ALA A 34 -8.19 28.14 10.18
N THR A 35 -7.04 27.82 9.58
CA THR A 35 -6.91 26.69 8.64
C THR A 35 -7.01 25.35 9.37
N GLN A 36 -6.45 25.22 10.58
CA GLN A 36 -6.57 24.02 11.41
C GLN A 36 -8.01 23.68 11.79
N ALA A 37 -8.86 24.71 12.00
CA ALA A 37 -10.26 24.51 12.34
C ALA A 37 -11.12 23.92 11.21
N LEU A 38 -10.63 23.93 9.95
CA LEU A 38 -11.41 23.58 8.76
C LEU A 38 -11.47 22.08 8.44
N LYS A 39 -10.81 21.21 9.24
CA LYS A 39 -10.78 19.73 9.07
C LYS A 39 -10.53 19.30 7.61
N LEU A 40 -9.44 19.80 7.05
CA LEU A 40 -9.03 19.56 5.66
C LEU A 40 -8.42 18.16 5.48
N ASP A 41 -8.61 17.60 4.29
CA ASP A 41 -8.01 16.33 3.88
C ASP A 41 -6.58 16.56 3.38
N ILE A 42 -6.39 17.63 2.60
CA ILE A 42 -5.09 18.04 2.07
C ILE A 42 -4.91 19.55 2.26
N LEU A 43 -3.70 19.99 2.63
CA LEU A 43 -3.29 21.38 2.69
C LEU A 43 -2.03 21.62 1.84
N LEU A 44 -2.12 22.54 0.89
CA LEU A 44 -1.09 22.75 -0.12
C LEU A 44 -0.61 24.20 -0.19
N VAL A 45 0.61 24.40 -0.68
CA VAL A 45 1.12 25.70 -1.11
C VAL A 45 1.34 25.68 -2.62
N SER A 46 0.61 26.53 -3.34
CA SER A 46 0.66 26.64 -4.80
C SER A 46 1.82 27.52 -5.24
N LEU A 47 2.73 26.96 -6.06
CA LEU A 47 3.86 27.67 -6.66
C LEU A 47 3.53 28.33 -8.00
N LYS A 48 2.24 28.35 -8.39
CA LYS A 48 1.77 28.89 -9.67
C LYS A 48 2.15 30.35 -9.89
N LYS A 49 2.05 31.17 -8.84
CA LYS A 49 2.34 32.62 -8.86
C LYS A 49 3.70 32.97 -8.25
N VAL A 50 4.50 31.97 -7.93
CA VAL A 50 5.86 32.14 -7.38
C VAL A 50 6.82 32.24 -8.55
N VAL A 51 7.53 33.37 -8.62
CA VAL A 51 8.52 33.67 -9.67
C VAL A 51 9.86 33.02 -9.32
N PHE A 52 10.24 33.06 -8.05
CA PHE A 52 11.49 32.50 -7.54
C PHE A 52 11.32 32.06 -6.09
N PHE A 53 12.00 30.98 -5.72
CA PHE A 53 12.08 30.53 -4.34
C PHE A 53 13.49 30.01 -4.01
N ASN A 54 13.90 30.13 -2.76
CA ASN A 54 15.08 29.45 -2.23
C ASN A 54 14.71 28.48 -1.10
N LYS A 55 15.67 27.65 -0.68
CA LYS A 55 15.47 26.67 0.40
C LYS A 55 14.93 27.31 1.68
N ASN A 56 15.43 28.49 2.05
CA ASN A 56 14.99 29.19 3.27
C ASN A 56 13.52 29.63 3.20
N GLY A 57 13.10 30.19 2.06
CA GLY A 57 11.71 30.60 1.84
C GLY A 57 10.75 29.42 1.85
N LEU A 58 11.09 28.32 1.18
CA LEU A 58 10.28 27.10 1.19
C LEU A 58 10.22 26.45 2.58
N ASN A 59 11.34 26.39 3.30
CA ASN A 59 11.41 25.80 4.65
C ASN A 59 10.43 26.43 5.63
N ILE A 60 10.16 27.73 5.49
CA ILE A 60 9.19 28.42 6.36
C ILE A 60 7.78 27.84 6.15
N PHE A 61 7.38 27.64 4.89
CA PHE A 61 6.09 27.03 4.58
C PHE A 61 6.05 25.55 4.99
N ILE A 62 7.12 24.80 4.71
CA ILE A 62 7.19 23.37 5.03
C ILE A 62 7.10 23.14 6.54
N LYS A 63 7.81 23.92 7.37
CA LYS A 63 7.69 23.80 8.84
C LYS A 63 6.26 24.02 9.33
N ILE A 64 5.57 25.01 8.77
CA ILE A 64 4.18 25.30 9.14
C ILE A 64 3.26 24.15 8.72
N LEU A 65 3.48 23.60 7.53
CA LEU A 65 2.77 22.43 7.02
C LEU A 65 3.02 21.19 7.90
N GLU A 66 4.27 20.91 8.26
CA GLU A 66 4.65 19.81 9.15
C GLU A 66 3.99 19.95 10.54
N ASP A 67 3.97 21.16 11.11
CA ASP A 67 3.31 21.43 12.39
C ASP A 67 1.79 21.19 12.33
N ILE A 68 1.15 21.49 11.19
CA ILE A 68 -0.26 21.19 10.97
C ILE A 68 -0.45 19.68 10.84
N HIS A 69 0.37 19.02 10.02
CA HIS A 69 0.33 17.57 9.83
C HIS A 69 0.44 16.80 11.16
N LYS A 70 1.42 17.14 12.00
CA LYS A 70 1.63 16.52 13.32
C LYS A 70 0.41 16.65 14.25
N LYS A 71 -0.38 17.71 14.11
CA LYS A 71 -1.54 17.99 14.97
C LYS A 71 -2.84 17.39 14.44
N SER A 72 -3.03 17.34 13.13
CA SER A 72 -4.31 16.96 12.51
C SER A 72 -4.26 15.73 11.61
N GLY A 73 -3.07 15.20 11.29
CA GLY A 73 -2.90 14.13 10.31
C GLY A 73 -3.22 14.53 8.87
N THR A 74 -3.47 15.83 8.61
CA THR A 74 -3.79 16.34 7.28
C THR A 74 -2.61 16.16 6.34
N VAL A 75 -2.85 15.71 5.11
CA VAL A 75 -1.80 15.58 4.09
C VAL A 75 -1.31 16.97 3.73
N VAL A 76 0.01 17.19 3.76
CA VAL A 76 0.58 18.50 3.47
C VAL A 76 1.58 18.46 2.33
N GLY A 77 1.65 19.55 1.56
CA GLY A 77 2.52 19.55 0.39
C GLY A 77 2.60 20.84 -0.43
N LEU A 78 3.26 20.73 -1.57
CA LEU A 78 3.36 21.79 -2.58
C LEU A 78 2.59 21.39 -3.83
N CYS A 79 2.05 22.38 -4.56
CA CYS A 79 1.41 22.13 -5.85
C CYS A 79 1.68 23.20 -6.91
N ASP A 80 1.26 22.93 -8.16
CA ASP A 80 1.34 23.84 -9.31
C ASP A 80 2.77 24.31 -9.64
N TYR A 81 3.66 23.34 -9.89
CA TYR A 81 5.04 23.58 -10.28
C TYR A 81 5.35 22.98 -11.66
N ASP A 82 6.36 23.54 -12.32
CA ASP A 82 6.92 23.00 -13.56
C ASP A 82 8.11 22.07 -13.27
N ASP A 83 8.65 21.44 -14.31
CA ASP A 83 9.72 20.45 -14.18
C ASP A 83 11.03 21.08 -13.65
N LYS A 84 11.28 22.37 -13.92
CA LYS A 84 12.45 23.08 -13.39
C LYS A 84 12.30 23.35 -11.89
N LYS A 85 11.11 23.75 -11.46
CA LYS A 85 10.76 23.95 -10.05
C LYS A 85 10.81 22.62 -9.30
N TYR A 86 10.29 21.53 -9.87
CA TYR A 86 10.38 20.19 -9.31
C TYR A 86 11.83 19.75 -9.06
N ALA A 87 12.69 19.84 -10.09
CA ALA A 87 14.10 19.51 -9.96
C ALA A 87 14.83 20.39 -8.92
N SER A 88 14.42 21.65 -8.78
CA SER A 88 14.99 22.56 -7.77
C SER A 88 14.57 22.16 -6.35
N ILE A 89 13.33 21.71 -6.16
CA ILE A 89 12.84 21.21 -4.87
C ILE A 89 13.61 19.94 -4.49
N LEU A 90 13.76 18.97 -5.39
CA LEU A 90 14.52 17.75 -5.11
C LEU A 90 15.96 18.05 -4.68
N LYS A 91 16.65 18.96 -5.39
CA LYS A 91 18.01 19.43 -5.03
C LYS A 91 18.10 20.14 -3.68
N PHE A 92 16.99 20.64 -3.14
CA PHE A 92 17.01 21.29 -1.82
C PHE A 92 16.84 20.29 -0.67
N TYR A 93 16.23 19.14 -0.91
CA TYR A 93 15.81 18.19 0.14
C TYR A 93 16.46 16.81 0.04
N ASP A 94 17.29 16.52 -0.97
CA ASP A 94 18.21 15.36 -1.04
C ASP A 94 17.58 14.06 -0.48
N ASP A 95 16.41 13.66 -1.01
CA ASP A 95 15.65 12.44 -0.67
C ASP A 95 14.97 12.37 0.72
N SER A 96 14.87 13.51 1.42
CA SER A 96 14.18 13.66 2.71
C SER A 96 12.92 14.54 2.61
N LEU A 97 12.01 14.18 1.70
CA LEU A 97 10.73 14.88 1.54
C LEU A 97 9.69 14.36 2.55
N ASN A 98 9.50 15.12 3.63
CA ASN A 98 8.45 14.87 4.63
C ASN A 98 7.09 15.48 4.23
N PHE A 99 6.90 15.83 2.95
CA PHE A 99 5.71 16.48 2.45
C PHE A 99 5.45 16.05 1.01
N SER A 100 4.19 16.09 0.58
CA SER A 100 3.79 15.66 -0.75
C SER A 100 4.05 16.72 -1.80
N LEU A 101 4.30 16.30 -3.03
CA LEU A 101 4.45 17.15 -4.20
C LEU A 101 3.39 16.74 -5.22
N PHE A 102 2.51 17.66 -5.59
CA PHE A 102 1.51 17.45 -6.65
C PHE A 102 1.77 18.39 -7.81
N LYS A 103 2.08 17.86 -8.99
CA LYS A 103 2.45 18.69 -10.14
C LYS A 103 1.41 19.77 -10.45
N SER A 104 0.12 19.47 -10.25
CA SER A 104 -0.96 20.44 -10.32
C SER A 104 -1.99 20.23 -9.22
N TYR A 105 -2.77 21.27 -8.93
CA TYR A 105 -3.96 21.17 -8.08
C TYR A 105 -4.96 20.13 -8.60
N GLU A 106 -5.08 19.97 -9.92
CA GLU A 106 -5.94 18.97 -10.54
C GLU A 106 -5.51 17.54 -10.18
N ILE A 107 -4.20 17.28 -10.16
CA ILE A 107 -3.66 16.00 -9.71
C ILE A 107 -3.93 15.81 -8.21
N ALA A 108 -3.67 16.84 -7.37
CA ALA A 108 -3.92 16.74 -5.93
C ALA A 108 -5.37 16.40 -5.57
N LYS A 109 -6.34 16.87 -6.37
CA LYS A 109 -7.76 16.51 -6.19
C LYS A 109 -8.02 15.01 -6.30
N LEU A 110 -7.29 14.31 -7.16
CA LEU A 110 -7.39 12.86 -7.30
C LEU A 110 -6.99 12.12 -6.02
N PHE A 111 -6.27 12.78 -5.11
CA PHE A 111 -5.79 12.21 -3.85
C PHE A 111 -6.59 12.70 -2.63
N ALA A 112 -7.63 13.52 -2.79
CA ALA A 112 -8.44 13.99 -1.66
C ALA A 112 -9.69 13.12 -1.45
N SER A 113 -10.01 12.82 -0.18
CA SER A 113 -11.11 11.90 0.19
C SER A 113 -12.52 12.44 -0.11
N SER A 114 -12.71 13.76 -0.24
CA SER A 114 -14.00 14.32 -0.70
C SER A 114 -14.22 14.33 -2.20
N THR A 115 -13.23 13.96 -3.01
CA THR A 115 -13.39 13.94 -4.47
C THR A 115 -14.08 12.65 -4.89
N LYS A 116 -15.29 12.41 -4.36
CA LYS A 116 -16.25 11.42 -4.88
C LYS A 116 -17.10 12.00 -6.03
N GLU A 117 -16.60 13.04 -6.68
CA GLU A 117 -17.10 13.49 -7.97
C GLU A 117 -16.22 12.86 -9.05
N VAL A 118 -16.67 12.20 -10.09
CA VAL A 118 -17.97 11.77 -10.62
C VAL A 118 -17.57 10.91 -11.85
N LYS A 119 -18.34 9.86 -12.15
CA LYS A 119 -18.29 9.03 -13.38
C LYS A 119 -17.05 8.14 -13.52
N ALA A 120 -17.31 6.89 -13.92
CA ALA A 120 -16.33 6.09 -14.62
C ALA A 120 -15.88 6.89 -15.85
N ASP A 121 -14.80 7.64 -15.71
CA ASP A 121 -14.08 8.10 -16.89
C ASP A 121 -13.63 6.82 -17.60
N GLU A 122 -14.11 6.61 -18.82
CA GLU A 122 -13.69 5.48 -19.66
C GLU A 122 -12.18 5.50 -19.93
N LYS A 123 -11.51 6.61 -19.64
CA LYS A 123 -10.09 6.85 -19.87
C LYS A 123 -9.29 6.70 -18.58
N GLY A 124 -8.21 5.92 -18.65
CA GLY A 124 -7.31 5.69 -17.51
C GLY A 124 -6.43 6.89 -17.17
N PHE A 125 -5.77 6.81 -16.02
CA PHE A 125 -4.81 7.81 -15.50
C PHE A 125 -3.40 7.27 -15.72
N LEU A 126 -2.62 7.86 -16.61
CA LEU A 126 -1.25 7.38 -16.86
C LEU A 126 -0.35 7.80 -15.68
N VAL A 127 0.34 6.85 -15.05
CA VAL A 127 1.19 7.07 -13.86
C VAL A 127 2.63 6.69 -14.14
N TRP A 128 3.55 7.62 -13.85
CA TRP A 128 4.99 7.39 -13.90
C TRP A 128 5.72 8.12 -12.78
N HIS A 129 6.71 7.42 -12.21
CA HIS A 129 7.68 7.97 -11.28
C HIS A 129 8.99 7.20 -11.43
N GLU A 130 10.13 7.88 -11.29
CA GLU A 130 11.47 7.27 -11.41
C GLU A 130 11.67 6.20 -10.33
N ASP A 131 11.36 6.52 -9.07
CA ASP A 131 11.31 5.54 -7.96
C ASP A 131 10.10 4.58 -8.12
N PRO A 132 10.32 3.26 -8.25
CA PRO A 132 9.26 2.24 -8.32
C PRO A 132 8.34 2.24 -7.11
N SER A 133 8.84 2.53 -5.90
CA SER A 133 8.04 2.49 -4.67
C SER A 133 6.98 3.60 -4.67
N GLN A 134 7.39 4.81 -5.06
CA GLN A 134 6.48 5.95 -5.26
C GLN A 134 5.50 5.69 -6.39
N ARG A 135 5.94 5.03 -7.47
CA ARG A 135 5.07 4.67 -8.59
C ARG A 135 3.92 3.77 -8.16
N SER A 136 4.21 2.72 -7.39
CA SER A 136 3.19 1.83 -6.83
C SER A 136 2.29 2.55 -5.83
N ALA A 137 2.86 3.38 -4.94
CA ALA A 137 2.09 4.15 -3.97
C ALA A 137 1.07 5.09 -4.64
N LEU A 138 1.50 5.81 -5.70
CA LEU A 138 0.62 6.66 -6.50
C LEU A 138 -0.54 5.86 -7.13
N ALA A 139 -0.23 4.71 -7.72
CA ALA A 139 -1.21 3.86 -8.37
C ALA A 139 -2.25 3.33 -7.37
N ILE A 140 -1.80 2.79 -6.25
CA ILE A 140 -2.67 2.27 -5.18
C ILE A 140 -3.58 3.38 -4.67
N GLU A 141 -3.03 4.56 -4.37
CA GLU A 141 -3.78 5.65 -3.76
C GLU A 141 -4.84 6.25 -4.71
N LEU A 142 -4.57 6.24 -6.01
CA LEU A 142 -5.53 6.58 -7.07
C LEU A 142 -6.62 5.51 -7.20
N PHE A 143 -6.22 4.24 -7.19
CA PHE A 143 -7.14 3.11 -7.30
C PHE A 143 -8.11 3.04 -6.11
N ASP A 144 -7.60 3.23 -4.89
CA ASP A 144 -8.39 3.29 -3.65
C ASP A 144 -9.45 4.40 -3.68
N ARG A 145 -9.23 5.43 -4.50
CA ARG A 145 -10.16 6.55 -4.73
C ARG A 145 -11.09 6.35 -5.92
N GLY A 146 -11.05 5.18 -6.56
CA GLY A 146 -11.92 4.80 -7.67
C GLY A 146 -11.44 5.27 -9.04
N HIS A 147 -10.17 5.69 -9.16
CA HIS A 147 -9.55 5.99 -10.45
C HIS A 147 -8.94 4.71 -11.07
N ASN A 148 -8.76 4.70 -12.39
CA ASN A 148 -8.14 3.58 -13.12
C ASN A 148 -6.69 3.92 -13.51
N PRO A 149 -5.68 3.65 -12.66
CA PRO A 149 -4.29 3.95 -12.96
C PRO A 149 -3.73 3.01 -14.03
N ILE A 150 -2.95 3.56 -14.96
CA ILE A 150 -2.18 2.85 -15.98
C ILE A 150 -0.71 3.14 -15.67
N VAL A 151 -0.04 2.18 -15.04
CA VAL A 151 1.34 2.33 -14.57
C VAL A 151 2.31 2.01 -15.70
N CYS A 152 3.25 2.91 -15.98
CA CYS A 152 4.37 2.63 -16.88
C CYS A 152 5.51 1.99 -16.10
N GLN A 153 6.11 0.93 -16.63
CA GLN A 153 7.20 0.21 -15.97
C GLN A 153 8.58 0.76 -16.33
N SER A 154 8.70 1.39 -17.50
CA SER A 154 9.92 2.09 -17.93
C SER A 154 9.66 3.53 -18.39
N GLU A 155 10.72 4.33 -18.41
CA GLU A 155 10.67 5.72 -18.90
C GLU A 155 10.34 5.74 -20.40
N GLU A 156 10.88 4.77 -21.15
CA GLU A 156 10.62 4.59 -22.58
C GLU A 156 9.13 4.33 -22.85
N GLU A 157 8.52 3.42 -22.08
CA GLU A 157 7.09 3.13 -22.15
C GLU A 157 6.25 4.36 -21.79
N PHE A 158 6.68 5.11 -20.77
CA PHE A 158 6.02 6.34 -20.37
C PHE A 158 6.04 7.38 -21.47
N GLU A 159 7.18 7.65 -22.11
CA GLU A 159 7.27 8.62 -23.20
C GLU A 159 6.45 8.18 -24.43
N GLU A 160 6.41 6.88 -24.76
CA GLU A 160 5.56 6.36 -25.83
C GLU A 160 4.07 6.58 -25.53
N LYS A 161 3.62 6.20 -24.33
CA LYS A 161 2.22 6.33 -23.91
C LYS A 161 1.81 7.79 -23.73
N LYS A 162 2.69 8.63 -23.20
CA LYS A 162 2.50 10.08 -23.05
C LYS A 162 2.33 10.80 -24.39
N GLY A 163 2.87 10.26 -25.48
CA GLY A 163 2.60 10.74 -26.84
C GLY A 163 1.13 10.65 -27.25
N LYS A 164 0.36 9.73 -26.64
CA LYS A 164 -1.06 9.46 -26.93
C LYS A 164 -1.99 10.09 -25.88
N LYS A 165 -1.81 11.38 -25.58
CA LYS A 165 -2.52 12.11 -24.51
C LYS A 165 -4.05 12.00 -24.58
N GLU A 166 -4.60 11.85 -25.79
CA GLU A 166 -6.03 11.69 -26.07
C GLU A 166 -6.68 10.52 -25.30
N LEU A 167 -5.89 9.49 -24.95
CA LEU A 167 -6.35 8.24 -24.35
C LEU A 167 -6.49 8.29 -22.83
N TYR A 168 -5.98 9.35 -22.19
CA TYR A 168 -5.90 9.45 -20.74
C TYR A 168 -6.65 10.68 -20.24
N SER A 169 -7.36 10.55 -19.12
CA SER A 169 -8.00 11.70 -18.48
C SER A 169 -6.96 12.64 -17.85
N GLN A 170 -5.87 12.08 -17.33
CA GLN A 170 -4.76 12.83 -16.76
C GLN A 170 -3.46 12.03 -16.85
N ILE A 171 -2.34 12.73 -16.95
CA ILE A 171 -0.99 12.15 -16.89
C ILE A 171 -0.32 12.61 -15.59
N ILE A 172 0.05 11.66 -14.76
CA ILE A 172 0.60 11.86 -13.42
C ILE A 172 2.08 11.51 -13.45
N TYR A 173 2.91 12.54 -13.34
CA TYR A 173 4.36 12.45 -13.25
C TYR A 173 4.90 13.63 -12.44
N ASN A 174 6.14 13.54 -11.97
CA ASN A 174 6.76 14.52 -11.06
C ASN A 174 5.83 14.83 -9.87
N THR A 175 5.17 13.78 -9.37
CA THR A 175 4.26 13.82 -8.23
C THR A 175 4.83 12.84 -7.23
N TYR A 176 4.94 13.25 -5.98
CA TYR A 176 5.55 12.49 -4.90
C TYR A 176 4.57 12.44 -3.75
N LEU A 177 4.24 11.25 -3.27
CA LEU A 177 3.45 11.10 -2.06
C LEU A 177 4.44 11.11 -0.88
N GLY A 178 4.44 12.22 -0.13
CA GLY A 178 5.24 12.38 1.08
C GLY A 178 4.58 11.65 2.25
N LEU A 179 4.47 12.32 3.41
CA LEU A 179 3.73 11.82 4.59
C LEU A 179 2.21 11.69 4.35
N LEU A 180 1.81 10.98 3.29
CA LEU A 180 0.54 10.31 3.17
C LEU A 180 0.64 9.04 4.01
N GLY A 181 0.39 9.26 5.30
CA GLY A 181 0.62 8.29 6.34
C GLY A 181 1.78 8.74 7.20
N SER A 182 1.47 9.19 8.41
CA SER A 182 2.30 8.86 9.57
C SER A 182 2.42 7.34 9.79
N LYS A 183 2.00 6.51 8.84
CA LYS A 183 2.11 5.06 8.84
C LYS A 183 3.41 4.68 8.12
N ILE A 184 4.20 3.84 8.78
CA ILE A 184 5.42 3.25 8.21
C ILE A 184 5.13 2.68 6.82
N ALA A 185 5.81 3.21 5.80
CA ALA A 185 5.59 2.82 4.41
C ALA A 185 5.82 1.32 4.24
N THR A 186 4.87 0.65 3.59
CA THR A 186 4.83 -0.80 3.50
C THR A 186 4.84 -1.24 2.05
N ARG A 187 5.75 -2.14 1.67
CA ARG A 187 5.78 -2.78 0.34
C ARG A 187 5.86 -4.30 0.50
N VAL A 188 5.45 -5.04 -0.52
CA VAL A 188 5.49 -6.51 -0.53
C VAL A 188 6.40 -7.00 -1.66
N THR A 189 7.16 -8.04 -1.38
CA THR A 189 7.98 -8.75 -2.36
C THR A 189 7.92 -10.24 -2.06
N GLY A 190 7.20 -11.00 -2.88
CA GLY A 190 6.92 -12.42 -2.64
C GLY A 190 6.24 -12.65 -1.28
N ASN A 191 6.94 -13.34 -0.37
CA ASN A 191 6.46 -13.64 0.98
C ASN A 191 6.91 -12.62 2.05
N ALA A 192 7.62 -11.57 1.65
CA ALA A 192 8.13 -10.56 2.57
C ALA A 192 7.27 -9.30 2.57
N ILE A 193 6.98 -8.77 3.77
CA ILE A 193 6.51 -7.41 3.96
C ILE A 193 7.70 -6.55 4.39
N ILE A 194 7.94 -5.45 3.69
CA ILE A 194 9.02 -4.52 4.00
C ILE A 194 8.43 -3.23 4.56
N TYR A 195 8.85 -2.87 5.76
CA TYR A 195 8.52 -1.66 6.50
C TYR A 195 9.69 -0.68 6.44
N SER A 196 9.49 0.54 5.93
CA SER A 196 10.54 1.56 5.91
C SER A 196 10.52 2.42 7.19
N VAL A 197 11.56 2.30 8.00
CA VAL A 197 11.75 3.05 9.24
C VAL A 197 12.91 4.03 9.12
N SER A 198 12.82 5.19 9.77
CA SER A 198 13.84 6.24 9.63
C SER A 198 13.91 7.15 10.85
N GLY A 199 15.01 7.90 10.97
CA GLY A 199 15.21 8.87 12.03
C GLY A 199 15.61 8.25 13.37
N PHE A 200 15.16 8.87 14.45
CA PHE A 200 15.35 8.36 15.81
C PHE A 200 14.17 7.45 16.15
N LEU A 201 14.46 6.18 16.46
CA LEU A 201 13.42 5.23 16.86
C LEU A 201 13.21 5.32 18.36
N ASP A 202 12.04 5.84 18.74
CA ASP A 202 11.63 6.01 20.13
C ASP A 202 10.20 5.51 20.38
N ALA A 203 9.52 6.04 21.39
CA ALA A 203 8.15 5.65 21.72
C ALA A 203 7.14 6.03 20.62
N GLU A 204 7.43 7.02 19.77
CA GLU A 204 6.56 7.47 18.68
C GLU A 204 6.39 6.41 17.57
N ILE A 205 7.22 5.35 17.58
CA ILE A 205 7.05 4.21 16.67
C ILE A 205 5.70 3.51 16.88
N LEU A 206 5.14 3.57 18.10
CA LEU A 206 3.84 2.99 18.42
C LEU A 206 2.68 3.74 17.74
N ASP A 207 2.85 5.05 17.55
CA ASP A 207 1.85 5.91 16.93
C ASP A 207 1.93 5.85 15.40
N SER A 208 3.09 5.48 14.87
CA SER A 208 3.37 5.41 13.43
C SER A 208 3.34 4.00 12.83
N PHE A 209 3.38 2.94 13.65
CA PHE A 209 3.29 1.57 13.17
C PHE A 209 1.85 1.05 13.21
N ASP A 210 1.36 0.56 12.06
CA ASP A 210 0.03 -0.05 11.98
C ASP A 210 0.06 -1.50 12.48
N LEU A 211 -0.07 -1.66 13.80
CA LEU A 211 -0.16 -2.96 14.46
C LEU A 211 -1.33 -3.81 13.96
N ILE A 212 -2.44 -3.17 13.56
CA ILE A 212 -3.62 -3.87 13.07
C ILE A 212 -3.31 -4.47 11.71
N TYR A 213 -2.74 -3.69 10.80
CA TYR A 213 -2.26 -4.15 9.50
C TYR A 213 -1.26 -5.30 9.65
N HIS A 214 -0.22 -5.14 10.48
CA HIS A 214 0.78 -6.18 10.71
C HIS A 214 0.16 -7.50 11.18
N LYS A 215 -0.75 -7.43 12.17
CA LYS A 215 -1.47 -8.61 12.67
C LYS A 215 -2.33 -9.27 11.60
N ASN A 216 -2.99 -8.48 10.76
CA ASN A 216 -3.78 -9.02 9.67
C ASN A 216 -2.88 -9.65 8.60
N SER A 217 -1.72 -9.07 8.29
CA SER A 217 -0.74 -9.69 7.39
C SER A 217 -0.25 -11.05 7.89
N LEU A 218 0.01 -11.19 9.19
CA LEU A 218 0.28 -12.50 9.81
C LEU A 218 -0.89 -13.48 9.58
N ASN A 219 -2.13 -13.02 9.74
CA ASN A 219 -3.33 -13.86 9.51
C ASN A 219 -3.53 -14.24 8.04
N VAL A 220 -3.10 -13.41 7.09
CA VAL A 220 -3.06 -13.70 5.65
C VAL A 220 -1.98 -14.74 5.33
N GLY A 221 -0.97 -14.85 6.18
CA GLY A 221 0.09 -15.86 6.11
C GLY A 221 1.48 -15.29 5.83
N PHE A 222 1.65 -13.97 5.72
CA PHE A 222 2.98 -13.41 5.62
C PHE A 222 3.82 -13.83 6.81
N THR A 223 5.00 -14.36 6.52
CA THR A 223 5.89 -14.98 7.50
C THR A 223 7.26 -14.31 7.53
N LEU A 224 7.55 -13.39 6.62
CA LEU A 224 8.78 -12.61 6.64
C LEU A 224 8.44 -11.12 6.71
N PHE A 225 8.98 -10.43 7.71
CA PHE A 225 8.80 -8.99 7.90
C PHE A 225 10.16 -8.33 8.03
N ILE A 226 10.46 -7.42 7.11
CA ILE A 226 11.76 -6.77 6.99
C ILE A 226 11.60 -5.29 7.32
N PHE A 227 12.38 -4.78 8.27
CA PHE A 227 12.46 -3.38 8.61
C PHE A 227 13.67 -2.77 7.91
N ASP A 228 13.41 -1.98 6.87
CA ASP A 228 14.42 -1.18 6.19
C ASP A 228 14.79 0.01 7.09
N ALA A 229 15.99 -0.04 7.65
CA ALA A 229 16.50 0.88 8.66
C ALA A 229 17.75 1.66 8.20
N TYR A 230 18.02 1.75 6.89
CA TYR A 230 19.17 2.52 6.37
C TYR A 230 19.17 3.99 6.82
N LYS A 231 17.98 4.56 7.04
CA LYS A 231 17.79 5.96 7.46
C LYS A 231 17.65 6.11 8.98
N VAL A 232 17.88 5.06 9.77
CA VAL A 232 17.81 5.10 11.24
C VAL A 232 19.12 5.61 11.83
N VAL A 233 19.03 6.60 12.70
CA VAL A 233 20.20 7.25 13.33
C VAL A 233 20.56 6.58 14.65
N SER A 234 19.57 6.26 15.48
CA SER A 234 19.73 5.51 16.74
C SER A 234 18.38 5.06 17.28
N MET A 235 18.40 4.17 18.27
CA MET A 235 17.21 3.61 18.91
C MET A 235 17.28 3.77 20.44
N ASN A 236 16.14 4.05 21.08
CA ASN A 236 16.03 4.03 22.53
C ASN A 236 15.39 2.73 23.07
N ILE A 237 15.35 2.60 24.40
CA ILE A 237 14.80 1.42 25.07
C ILE A 237 13.32 1.16 24.76
N HIS A 238 12.53 2.19 24.43
CA HIS A 238 11.11 2.01 24.08
C HIS A 238 10.93 1.38 22.70
N ALA A 239 11.73 1.81 21.72
CA ALA A 239 11.74 1.18 20.40
C ALA A 239 12.29 -0.25 20.45
N VAL A 240 13.31 -0.53 21.26
CA VAL A 240 13.78 -1.91 21.51
C VAL A 240 12.64 -2.77 22.04
N ASN A 241 11.97 -2.32 23.10
CA ASN A 241 10.83 -3.03 23.67
C ASN A 241 9.68 -3.25 22.67
N PHE A 242 9.45 -2.31 21.76
CA PHE A 242 8.47 -2.45 20.69
C PHE A 242 8.86 -3.60 19.74
N PHE A 243 10.08 -3.59 19.21
CA PHE A 243 10.54 -4.63 18.30
C PHE A 243 10.63 -6.00 18.96
N SER A 244 11.11 -6.10 20.20
CA SER A 244 11.17 -7.38 20.94
C SER A 244 9.78 -7.98 21.14
N LYS A 245 8.78 -7.15 21.49
CA LYS A 245 7.39 -7.60 21.60
C LYS A 245 6.82 -8.02 20.26
N LEU A 246 7.14 -7.29 19.19
CA LEU A 246 6.68 -7.58 17.85
C LEU A 246 7.24 -8.92 17.35
N ALA A 247 8.54 -9.17 17.55
CA ALA A 247 9.19 -10.43 17.19
C ALA A 247 8.66 -11.61 18.01
N SER A 248 8.50 -11.43 19.32
CA SER A 248 7.90 -12.46 20.18
C SER A 248 6.47 -12.81 19.73
N SER A 249 5.66 -11.79 19.39
CA SER A 249 4.31 -12.01 18.88
C SER A 249 4.30 -12.63 17.48
N GLY A 250 5.25 -12.28 16.62
CA GLY A 250 5.39 -12.86 15.27
C GLY A 250 5.80 -14.33 15.30
N ALA A 251 6.68 -14.70 16.23
CA ALA A 251 7.14 -16.07 16.42
C ALA A 251 5.99 -17.05 16.73
N GLU A 252 4.93 -16.60 17.42
CA GLU A 252 3.70 -17.41 17.64
C GLU A 252 3.02 -17.81 16.32
N PHE A 253 3.21 -17.04 15.26
CA PHE A 253 2.69 -17.29 13.90
C PHE A 253 3.76 -17.92 12.97
N GLY A 254 4.94 -18.27 13.50
CA GLY A 254 6.08 -18.73 12.71
C GLY A 254 6.63 -17.66 11.77
N ALA A 255 6.48 -16.38 12.13
CA ALA A 255 7.01 -15.28 11.36
C ALA A 255 8.40 -14.85 11.85
N ASN A 256 9.29 -14.57 10.90
CA ASN A 256 10.62 -14.05 11.10
C ASN A 256 10.64 -12.53 10.87
N LEU A 257 11.31 -11.82 11.78
CA LEU A 257 11.51 -10.37 11.70
C LEU A 257 12.98 -10.06 11.47
N CYS A 258 13.26 -9.24 10.45
CA CYS A 258 14.60 -8.84 10.09
C CYS A 258 14.73 -7.31 10.14
N ILE A 259 15.89 -6.79 10.53
CA ILE A 259 16.26 -5.37 10.38
C ILE A 259 17.42 -5.29 9.39
N VAL A 260 17.29 -4.44 8.38
CA VAL A 260 18.28 -4.25 7.31
C VAL A 260 18.87 -2.86 7.39
N GLY A 261 20.20 -2.74 7.26
CA GLY A 261 20.87 -1.45 7.07
C GLY A 261 21.00 -0.61 8.34
N MET A 262 20.71 -1.15 9.52
CA MET A 262 20.89 -0.45 10.78
C MET A 262 22.34 -0.51 11.25
N THR A 263 22.89 0.64 11.63
CA THR A 263 24.22 0.73 12.27
C THR A 263 24.06 0.87 13.79
N PHE A 264 24.93 0.20 14.54
CA PHE A 264 24.94 0.25 16.01
C PHE A 264 26.02 1.17 16.58
N GLU A 265 26.62 2.05 15.77
CA GLU A 265 27.66 2.97 16.24
C GLU A 265 27.15 3.95 17.31
N LYS A 266 25.87 4.35 17.21
CA LYS A 266 25.20 5.29 18.13
C LYS A 266 24.13 4.64 19.00
N THR A 267 24.01 3.32 18.93
CA THR A 267 23.01 2.53 19.66
C THR A 267 23.77 1.57 20.58
N PRO A 268 23.41 1.47 21.87
CA PRO A 268 24.08 0.54 22.78
C PRO A 268 24.12 -0.89 22.23
N GLU A 269 25.28 -1.55 22.32
CA GLU A 269 25.44 -2.95 21.89
C GLU A 269 24.50 -3.89 22.65
N SER A 270 24.16 -3.56 23.91
CA SER A 270 23.16 -4.29 24.68
C SER A 270 21.78 -4.33 24.00
N PHE A 271 21.40 -3.30 23.24
CA PHE A 271 20.13 -3.29 22.51
C PHE A 271 20.15 -4.21 21.30
N LYS A 272 21.31 -4.36 20.66
CA LYS A 272 21.47 -5.38 19.60
C LYS A 272 21.23 -6.77 20.19
N ASN A 273 21.92 -7.08 21.28
CA ASN A 273 21.81 -8.37 21.94
C ASN A 273 20.37 -8.66 22.40
N GLU A 274 19.68 -7.68 23.00
CA GLU A 274 18.27 -7.82 23.39
C GLU A 274 17.32 -8.09 22.22
N LEU A 275 17.59 -7.54 21.03
CA LEU A 275 16.79 -7.77 19.82
C LEU A 275 17.11 -9.14 19.20
N GLU A 276 18.37 -9.54 19.16
CA GLU A 276 18.79 -10.87 18.70
C GLU A 276 18.23 -11.97 19.63
N ASP A 277 18.26 -11.76 20.95
CA ASP A 277 17.67 -12.65 21.95
C ASP A 277 16.14 -12.76 21.80
N ALA A 278 15.48 -11.70 21.32
CA ALA A 278 14.06 -11.69 20.99
C ALA A 278 13.74 -12.35 19.63
N GLY A 279 14.75 -12.78 18.88
CA GLY A 279 14.61 -13.47 17.60
C GLY A 279 14.64 -12.56 16.36
N LEU A 280 15.07 -11.30 16.48
CA LEU A 280 15.31 -10.44 15.31
C LEU A 280 16.66 -10.76 14.66
N MET A 281 16.67 -10.79 13.33
CA MET A 281 17.89 -10.96 12.54
C MET A 281 18.35 -9.64 11.93
N PHE A 282 19.66 -9.44 11.83
CA PHE A 282 20.26 -8.22 11.26
C PHE A 282 20.99 -8.52 9.97
N PHE A 283 20.75 -7.70 8.95
CA PHE A 283 21.42 -7.79 7.66
C PHE A 283 21.99 -6.42 7.27
N GLU A 284 23.14 -6.43 6.61
CA GLU A 284 23.72 -5.19 6.10
C GLU A 284 22.96 -4.68 4.88
N ASN A 285 22.66 -5.59 3.93
CA ASN A 285 21.99 -5.22 2.70
C ASN A 285 20.66 -5.94 2.45
N MET A 286 19.72 -5.21 1.84
CA MET A 286 18.42 -5.78 1.46
C MET A 286 18.58 -6.90 0.43
N ASP A 287 19.56 -6.75 -0.46
CA ASP A 287 19.91 -7.73 -1.49
C ASP A 287 20.35 -9.07 -0.90
N ASP A 288 20.95 -9.08 0.30
CA ASP A 288 21.41 -10.30 0.97
C ASP A 288 20.22 -11.22 1.30
N ILE A 289 19.02 -10.65 1.46
CA ILE A 289 17.78 -11.39 1.70
C ILE A 289 17.03 -11.64 0.39
N LEU A 290 16.85 -10.61 -0.44
CA LEU A 290 15.94 -10.68 -1.59
C LEU A 290 16.50 -11.46 -2.78
N LYS A 291 17.83 -11.50 -2.96
CA LYS A 291 18.46 -12.23 -4.08
C LYS A 291 18.78 -13.68 -3.74
N ASP A 292 18.83 -14.02 -2.45
CA ASP A 292 19.03 -15.39 -1.99
C ASP A 292 17.68 -16.10 -1.88
N LYS A 293 17.32 -16.84 -2.93
CA LYS A 293 16.06 -17.59 -3.00
C LYS A 293 15.97 -18.70 -1.95
N GLU A 294 17.09 -19.26 -1.49
CA GLU A 294 17.08 -20.27 -0.43
C GLU A 294 16.82 -19.61 0.92
N LEU A 295 17.56 -18.55 1.24
CA LEU A 295 17.37 -17.80 2.47
C LEU A 295 15.96 -17.20 2.58
N LEU A 296 15.42 -16.65 1.49
CA LEU A 296 14.05 -16.10 1.47
C LEU A 296 13.00 -17.20 1.69
N LYS A 297 13.26 -18.42 1.21
CA LYS A 297 12.43 -19.60 1.49
C LYS A 297 12.60 -20.11 2.92
N GLU A 298 13.80 -20.09 3.50
CA GLU A 298 14.03 -20.51 4.88
C GLU A 298 13.38 -19.53 5.88
N LEU A 299 13.60 -18.23 5.66
CA LEU A 299 13.03 -17.15 6.45
C LEU A 299 11.52 -17.01 6.25
N GLY A 300 11.00 -17.41 5.08
CA GLY A 300 9.57 -17.40 4.77
C GLY A 300 8.84 -18.75 4.92
N GLY A 301 9.53 -19.84 5.27
CA GLY A 301 9.03 -21.21 5.05
C GLY A 301 8.92 -22.10 6.29
N SER A 302 9.25 -21.61 7.48
CA SER A 302 9.24 -22.41 8.71
C SER A 302 7.90 -22.35 9.45
N GLY A 303 6.91 -23.10 8.94
CA GLY A 303 6.02 -23.95 9.74
C GLY A 303 5.46 -23.43 11.07
N GLY A 304 4.95 -22.19 11.13
CA GLY A 304 4.13 -21.74 12.25
C GLY A 304 2.75 -22.39 12.23
N THR A 305 2.47 -23.33 13.15
CA THR A 305 1.11 -23.81 13.38
C THR A 305 0.25 -22.65 13.87
N ASN A 306 -0.65 -22.16 13.02
CA ASN A 306 -1.69 -21.17 13.32
C ASN A 306 -2.63 -21.68 14.44
N ASN A 307 -2.20 -21.58 15.71
CA ASN A 307 -3.01 -21.93 16.88
C ASN A 307 -3.70 -20.72 17.51
N ALA A 308 -3.35 -19.49 17.13
CA ALA A 308 -3.92 -18.29 17.74
C ALA A 308 -5.15 -17.76 16.96
N ASN A 309 -6.33 -17.95 17.57
CA ASN A 309 -7.65 -17.37 17.25
C ASN A 309 -8.44 -17.99 16.09
N LYS A 310 -9.01 -19.18 16.35
CA LYS A 310 -10.11 -19.77 15.58
C LYS A 310 -11.39 -18.94 15.79
N ARG A 311 -11.70 -17.99 14.89
CA ARG A 311 -12.95 -17.21 14.95
C ARG A 311 -13.98 -17.78 13.98
N ALA A 312 -15.19 -18.02 14.47
CA ALA A 312 -16.28 -18.47 13.61
C ALA A 312 -16.76 -17.34 12.68
N LEU A 313 -17.20 -17.72 11.47
CA LEU A 313 -17.95 -16.85 10.56
C LEU A 313 -19.11 -16.18 11.31
N ASN A 314 -19.25 -14.87 11.17
CA ASN A 314 -20.36 -14.13 11.76
C ASN A 314 -21.52 -13.97 10.74
N LYS A 315 -22.75 -13.77 11.22
CA LYS A 315 -23.94 -13.63 10.36
C LYS A 315 -23.85 -12.45 9.39
N VAL A 316 -23.16 -11.37 9.79
CA VAL A 316 -23.01 -10.17 8.96
C VAL A 316 -22.14 -10.46 7.73
N LEU A 317 -21.02 -11.15 7.90
CA LEU A 317 -20.12 -11.55 6.83
C LEU A 317 -20.79 -12.54 5.86
N VAL A 318 -21.59 -13.47 6.39
CA VAL A 318 -22.37 -14.39 5.55
C VAL A 318 -23.41 -13.66 4.70
N ASN A 319 -24.03 -12.59 5.23
CA ASN A 319 -24.98 -11.78 4.47
C ASN A 319 -24.31 -10.99 3.33
N GLU A 320 -23.05 -10.57 3.52
CA GLU A 320 -22.30 -9.83 2.50
C GLU A 320 -21.55 -10.73 1.49
N LEU A 321 -21.44 -12.04 1.77
CA LEU A 321 -20.79 -13.02 0.89
C LEU A 321 -21.18 -12.91 -0.60
N PRO A 322 -22.47 -12.73 -0.99
CA PRO A 322 -22.82 -12.56 -2.39
C PRO A 322 -22.09 -11.40 -3.08
N ARG A 323 -21.76 -10.32 -2.36
CA ARG A 323 -20.99 -9.19 -2.92
C ARG A 323 -19.56 -9.58 -3.22
N PHE A 324 -18.92 -10.33 -2.32
CA PHE A 324 -17.57 -10.85 -2.54
C PHE A 324 -17.51 -11.78 -3.76
N ILE A 325 -18.49 -12.69 -3.86
CA ILE A 325 -18.58 -13.62 -5.00
C ILE A 325 -18.84 -12.84 -6.29
N ASN A 326 -19.80 -11.91 -6.30
CA ASN A 326 -20.13 -11.14 -7.50
C ASN A 326 -18.97 -10.25 -7.95
N ALA A 327 -18.26 -9.61 -7.02
CA ALA A 327 -17.06 -8.84 -7.33
C ALA A 327 -15.98 -9.74 -7.97
N THR A 328 -15.75 -10.92 -7.39
CA THR A 328 -14.78 -11.90 -7.90
C THR A 328 -15.19 -12.38 -9.30
N VAL A 329 -16.42 -12.86 -9.46
CA VAL A 329 -16.96 -13.39 -10.72
C VAL A 329 -16.92 -12.31 -11.81
N ASN A 330 -17.46 -11.12 -11.56
CA ASN A 330 -17.49 -10.06 -12.57
C ASN A 330 -16.09 -9.63 -13.00
N THR A 331 -15.12 -9.66 -12.09
CA THR A 331 -13.73 -9.33 -12.41
C THR A 331 -13.07 -10.45 -13.20
N MET A 332 -13.28 -11.71 -12.79
CA MET A 332 -12.82 -12.89 -13.53
C MET A 332 -13.39 -12.96 -14.94
N GLU A 333 -14.70 -12.75 -15.13
CA GLU A 333 -15.33 -12.80 -16.45
C GLU A 333 -14.82 -11.67 -17.35
N MET A 334 -14.60 -10.48 -16.79
CA MET A 334 -14.04 -9.34 -17.51
C MET A 334 -12.60 -9.60 -17.95
N MET A 335 -11.79 -10.21 -17.08
CA MET A 335 -10.35 -10.38 -17.32
C MET A 335 -10.01 -11.65 -18.10
N THR A 336 -10.86 -12.68 -18.08
CA THR A 336 -10.64 -13.90 -18.86
C THR A 336 -11.48 -13.96 -20.12
N ASN A 337 -12.45 -13.05 -20.27
CA ASN A 337 -13.52 -13.10 -21.27
C ASN A 337 -14.31 -14.44 -21.25
N ALA A 338 -14.19 -15.22 -20.17
CA ALA A 338 -14.89 -16.48 -19.97
C ALA A 338 -16.09 -16.28 -19.04
N LYS A 339 -17.15 -17.08 -19.23
CA LYS A 339 -18.32 -17.04 -18.36
C LYS A 339 -18.17 -17.99 -17.18
N ALA A 340 -18.41 -17.48 -15.98
CA ALA A 340 -18.36 -18.25 -14.76
C ALA A 340 -19.66 -19.05 -14.60
N LYS A 341 -19.55 -20.34 -14.34
CA LYS A 341 -20.68 -21.18 -13.90
C LYS A 341 -20.46 -21.59 -12.47
N LYS A 342 -21.37 -21.14 -11.59
CA LYS A 342 -21.34 -21.52 -10.18
C LYS A 342 -21.77 -22.99 -10.05
N THR A 343 -20.85 -23.85 -9.61
CA THR A 343 -21.10 -25.30 -9.53
C THR A 343 -21.58 -25.71 -8.14
N ASP A 344 -21.01 -25.15 -7.08
CA ASP A 344 -21.32 -25.56 -5.71
C ASP A 344 -21.04 -24.45 -4.68
N VAL A 345 -21.74 -24.50 -3.54
CA VAL A 345 -21.51 -23.63 -2.37
C VAL A 345 -21.62 -24.45 -1.10
N LYS A 346 -20.57 -24.50 -0.30
CA LYS A 346 -20.54 -25.26 0.94
C LYS A 346 -19.88 -24.47 2.08
N VAL A 347 -20.43 -24.62 3.28
CA VAL A 347 -19.78 -24.15 4.51
C VAL A 347 -18.92 -25.28 5.04
N GLN A 348 -17.62 -25.23 4.77
CA GLN A 348 -16.68 -26.31 5.06
C GLN A 348 -15.28 -25.77 5.32
N THR A 349 -14.37 -26.64 5.73
CA THR A 349 -12.93 -26.36 5.61
C THR A 349 -12.53 -26.32 4.15
N LEU A 350 -11.48 -25.58 3.81
CA LEU A 350 -11.00 -25.51 2.43
C LEU A 350 -10.64 -26.91 1.91
N GLU A 351 -11.35 -27.37 0.88
CA GLU A 351 -11.13 -28.66 0.24
C GLU A 351 -10.74 -28.46 -1.23
N ILE A 352 -9.68 -29.17 -1.64
CA ILE A 352 -9.07 -29.03 -2.96
C ILE A 352 -8.74 -30.43 -3.48
N ASP A 353 -9.34 -30.82 -4.60
CA ASP A 353 -9.19 -32.19 -5.16
C ASP A 353 -7.76 -32.50 -5.63
N SER A 354 -7.03 -31.48 -6.09
CA SER A 354 -5.64 -31.57 -6.54
C SER A 354 -4.98 -30.21 -6.37
N THR A 355 -3.77 -30.17 -5.82
CA THR A 355 -2.93 -28.97 -5.67
C THR A 355 -2.01 -28.75 -6.87
N LYS A 356 -1.79 -29.77 -7.70
CA LYS A 356 -0.91 -29.67 -8.89
C LYS A 356 -1.49 -28.72 -9.93
N GLY A 357 -0.64 -27.82 -10.44
CA GLY A 357 -1.00 -26.89 -11.51
C GLY A 357 -1.99 -25.82 -11.07
N LYS A 358 -2.03 -25.51 -9.77
CA LYS A 358 -2.86 -24.45 -9.22
C LYS A 358 -2.00 -23.43 -8.50
N LEU A 359 -2.33 -22.17 -8.69
CA LEU A 359 -1.79 -21.05 -7.95
C LEU A 359 -2.85 -20.58 -6.96
N ALA A 360 -2.44 -19.94 -5.88
CA ALA A 360 -3.39 -19.34 -4.96
C ALA A 360 -3.00 -17.91 -4.60
N SER A 361 -3.98 -17.17 -4.12
CA SER A 361 -3.78 -15.86 -3.55
C SER A 361 -4.72 -15.64 -2.39
N SER A 362 -4.26 -14.92 -1.37
CA SER A 362 -5.04 -14.60 -0.19
C SER A 362 -4.93 -13.13 0.17
N ILE A 363 -6.05 -12.54 0.59
CA ILE A 363 -6.12 -11.13 1.00
C ILE A 363 -7.02 -10.97 2.21
N GLY A 364 -6.51 -10.27 3.22
CA GLY A 364 -7.21 -9.98 4.45
C GLY A 364 -7.99 -8.68 4.34
N PHE A 365 -9.12 -8.61 5.03
CA PHE A 365 -9.86 -7.38 5.22
C PHE A 365 -10.23 -7.22 6.70
N TYR A 366 -10.35 -5.98 7.17
CA TYR A 366 -10.61 -5.65 8.57
C TYR A 366 -11.31 -4.29 8.71
N GLY A 367 -11.98 -4.05 9.85
CA GLY A 367 -12.77 -2.84 10.08
C GLY A 367 -14.12 -3.18 10.70
N ASN A 368 -15.22 -2.70 10.11
CA ASN A 368 -16.58 -3.13 10.50
C ASN A 368 -16.80 -4.63 10.26
N LEU A 369 -16.10 -5.20 9.28
CA LEU A 369 -16.02 -6.62 8.99
C LEU A 369 -14.55 -7.03 8.93
N ASP A 370 -14.25 -8.24 9.39
CA ASP A 370 -12.93 -8.85 9.31
C ASP A 370 -13.02 -10.27 8.78
N GLY A 371 -12.01 -10.64 7.98
CA GLY A 371 -11.85 -11.98 7.45
C GLY A 371 -10.76 -12.08 6.38
N LEU A 372 -10.72 -13.24 5.74
CA LEU A 372 -9.73 -13.62 4.74
C LEU A 372 -10.44 -14.16 3.51
N VAL A 373 -10.15 -13.55 2.36
CA VAL A 373 -10.53 -14.07 1.04
C VAL A 373 -9.37 -14.87 0.50
N ILE A 374 -9.66 -16.06 -0.01
CA ILE A 374 -8.71 -16.97 -0.64
C ILE A 374 -9.26 -17.35 -2.00
N LEU A 375 -8.42 -17.20 -3.01
CA LEU A 375 -8.73 -17.52 -4.39
C LEU A 375 -7.72 -18.57 -4.88
N ILE A 376 -8.20 -19.66 -5.47
CA ILE A 376 -7.35 -20.71 -6.03
C ILE A 376 -7.65 -20.83 -7.52
N PHE A 377 -6.60 -20.65 -8.31
CA PHE A 377 -6.65 -20.55 -9.75
C PHE A 377 -6.00 -21.78 -10.38
N PRO A 378 -6.68 -22.48 -11.29
CA PRO A 378 -6.01 -23.32 -12.29
C PRO A 378 -5.00 -22.47 -13.07
N LEU A 379 -3.83 -23.05 -13.40
CA LEU A 379 -2.77 -22.33 -14.11
C LEU A 379 -3.24 -21.72 -15.44
N SER A 380 -4.12 -22.41 -16.17
CA SER A 380 -4.76 -21.92 -17.40
C SER A 380 -5.54 -20.62 -17.19
N ILE A 381 -6.32 -20.57 -16.11
CA ILE A 381 -7.14 -19.42 -15.74
C ILE A 381 -6.27 -18.28 -15.21
N ALA A 382 -5.26 -18.58 -14.40
CA ALA A 382 -4.30 -17.57 -13.92
C ALA A 382 -3.60 -16.89 -15.11
N LYS A 383 -3.07 -17.67 -16.07
CA LYS A 383 -2.44 -17.16 -17.29
C LYS A 383 -3.37 -16.27 -18.10
N LYS A 384 -4.59 -16.71 -18.37
CA LYS A 384 -5.60 -15.91 -19.10
C LYS A 384 -5.91 -14.60 -18.38
N SER A 385 -6.08 -14.65 -17.05
CA SER A 385 -6.40 -13.47 -16.24
C SER A 385 -5.25 -12.45 -16.25
N CYS A 386 -4.00 -12.95 -16.27
CA CYS A 386 -2.81 -12.11 -16.28
C CYS A 386 -2.45 -11.60 -17.67
N GLU A 387 -2.80 -12.31 -18.76
CA GLU A 387 -2.50 -11.90 -20.14
C GLU A 387 -3.05 -10.51 -20.47
N LEU A 388 -4.25 -10.16 -20.00
CA LEU A 388 -4.81 -8.82 -20.22
C LEU A 388 -4.09 -7.73 -19.40
N LEU A 389 -3.58 -8.06 -18.22
CA LEU A 389 -2.87 -7.11 -17.36
C LEU A 389 -1.41 -6.91 -17.80
N LEU A 390 -0.76 -7.99 -18.26
CA LEU A 390 0.59 -7.98 -18.82
C LEU A 390 0.62 -7.44 -20.25
N GLY A 391 -0.48 -7.58 -21.00
CA GLY A 391 -0.55 -7.23 -22.42
C GLY A 391 0.10 -8.26 -23.36
N GLU A 392 0.73 -9.30 -22.79
CA GLU A 392 1.35 -10.40 -23.51
C GLU A 392 1.15 -11.74 -22.79
N LYS A 393 1.38 -12.83 -23.51
CA LYS A 393 1.38 -14.17 -22.94
C LYS A 393 2.73 -14.45 -22.31
N THR A 394 2.70 -14.85 -21.04
CA THR A 394 3.89 -15.32 -20.34
C THR A 394 3.68 -16.72 -19.77
N ASP A 395 4.75 -17.52 -19.82
CA ASP A 395 4.85 -18.78 -19.10
C ASP A 395 5.70 -18.64 -17.82
N ASN A 396 6.26 -17.46 -17.56
CA ASN A 396 7.03 -17.19 -16.36
C ASN A 396 6.09 -17.13 -15.15
N ILE A 397 6.30 -18.05 -14.20
CA ILE A 397 5.46 -18.17 -13.01
C ILE A 397 5.61 -16.94 -12.10
N GLU A 398 6.80 -16.33 -12.03
CA GLU A 398 7.03 -15.13 -11.19
C GLU A 398 6.18 -13.96 -11.70
N ASP A 399 6.22 -13.67 -12.99
CA ASP A 399 5.41 -12.60 -13.61
C ASP A 399 3.90 -12.86 -13.45
N ILE A 400 3.47 -14.13 -13.54
CA ILE A 400 2.09 -14.54 -13.30
C ILE A 400 1.70 -14.29 -11.84
N LEU A 401 2.55 -14.64 -10.88
CA LEU A 401 2.28 -14.44 -9.45
C LEU A 401 2.21 -12.95 -9.09
N ASP A 402 3.11 -12.12 -9.61
CA ASP A 402 3.09 -10.67 -9.39
C ASP A 402 1.81 -10.05 -9.97
N THR A 403 1.45 -10.45 -11.19
CA THR A 403 0.21 -9.98 -11.82
C THR A 403 -1.04 -10.50 -11.10
N LEU A 404 -1.00 -11.73 -10.59
CA LEU A 404 -2.08 -12.30 -9.81
C LEU A 404 -2.28 -11.55 -8.49
N ALA A 405 -1.21 -11.03 -7.89
CA ALA A 405 -1.29 -10.16 -6.72
C ALA A 405 -2.09 -8.89 -7.06
N GLU A 406 -1.77 -8.21 -8.16
CA GLU A 406 -2.53 -7.04 -8.62
C GLU A 406 -3.99 -7.38 -8.93
N PHE A 407 -4.23 -8.52 -9.57
CA PHE A 407 -5.58 -9.00 -9.87
C PHE A 407 -6.43 -9.19 -8.59
N VAL A 408 -5.87 -9.83 -7.56
CA VAL A 408 -6.57 -10.01 -6.27
C VAL A 408 -6.75 -8.69 -5.55
N ASN A 409 -5.79 -7.77 -5.66
CA ASN A 409 -5.93 -6.42 -5.13
C ASN A 409 -7.11 -5.67 -5.76
N ILE A 410 -7.31 -5.82 -7.08
CA ILE A 410 -8.47 -5.26 -7.80
C ILE A 410 -9.79 -5.82 -7.25
N ILE A 411 -9.87 -7.14 -7.03
CA ILE A 411 -11.06 -7.78 -6.45
C ILE A 411 -11.34 -7.21 -5.06
N ALA A 412 -10.33 -7.13 -4.20
CA ALA A 412 -10.47 -6.62 -2.85
C ALA A 412 -10.89 -5.14 -2.82
N GLY A 413 -10.32 -4.29 -3.68
CA GLY A 413 -10.73 -2.90 -3.84
C GLY A 413 -12.18 -2.75 -4.29
N ARG A 414 -12.64 -3.59 -5.24
CA ARG A 414 -14.06 -3.63 -5.64
C ARG A 414 -14.97 -4.02 -4.49
N VAL A 415 -14.59 -5.03 -3.71
CA VAL A 415 -15.35 -5.44 -2.52
C VAL A 415 -15.40 -4.30 -1.49
N LYS A 416 -14.27 -3.65 -1.20
CA LYS A 416 -14.19 -2.48 -0.32
C LYS A 416 -15.14 -1.37 -0.79
N GLY A 417 -15.17 -1.07 -2.09
CA GLY A 417 -16.11 -0.12 -2.69
C GLY A 417 -17.58 -0.51 -2.48
N LEU A 418 -17.96 -1.74 -2.81
CA LEU A 418 -19.33 -2.26 -2.67
C LEU A 418 -19.82 -2.29 -1.22
N LEU A 419 -18.92 -2.55 -0.26
CA LEU A 419 -19.22 -2.49 1.17
C LEU A 419 -19.37 -1.03 1.64
N GLY A 420 -18.50 -0.14 1.15
CA GLY A 420 -18.57 1.29 1.44
C GLY A 420 -19.88 1.95 1.01
N GLU A 421 -20.48 1.53 -0.10
CA GLU A 421 -21.82 1.97 -0.54
C GLU A 421 -22.94 1.64 0.47
N GLN A 422 -22.73 0.65 1.34
CA GLN A 422 -23.66 0.27 2.40
C GLN A 422 -23.28 0.86 3.76
N GLY A 423 -22.28 1.74 3.81
CA GLY A 423 -21.77 2.30 5.05
C GLY A 423 -20.91 1.32 5.86
N ILE A 424 -20.45 0.23 5.27
CA ILE A 424 -19.53 -0.73 5.89
C ILE A 424 -18.10 -0.33 5.52
N SER A 425 -17.34 0.19 6.49
CA SER A 425 -15.94 0.57 6.28
C SER A 425 -15.03 -0.61 6.55
N VAL A 426 -14.23 -0.97 5.54
CA VAL A 426 -13.18 -1.99 5.65
C VAL A 426 -11.89 -1.48 5.02
N ASP A 427 -10.78 -1.86 5.61
CA ASP A 427 -9.43 -1.80 5.06
C ASP A 427 -9.02 -3.18 4.57
N ILE A 428 -8.07 -3.22 3.64
CA ILE A 428 -7.57 -4.44 3.01
C ILE A 428 -6.06 -4.54 3.18
N THR A 429 -5.54 -5.76 3.35
CA THR A 429 -4.10 -6.00 3.34
C THR A 429 -3.58 -6.06 1.90
N LEU A 430 -2.26 -6.10 1.73
CA LEU A 430 -1.70 -6.52 0.46
C LEU A 430 -1.97 -8.03 0.25
N PRO A 431 -2.17 -8.49 -1.00
CA PRO A 431 -2.38 -9.89 -1.30
C PRO A 431 -1.07 -10.67 -1.19
N ARG A 432 -1.17 -11.90 -0.69
CA ARG A 432 -0.08 -12.89 -0.72
C ARG A 432 -0.38 -13.92 -1.80
N THR A 433 0.59 -14.17 -2.67
CA THR A 433 0.47 -15.16 -3.73
C THR A 433 1.29 -16.41 -3.41
N TYR A 434 0.82 -17.55 -3.90
CA TYR A 434 1.37 -18.87 -3.60
C TYR A 434 1.57 -19.62 -4.91
N GLU A 435 2.82 -20.02 -5.17
CA GLU A 435 3.15 -20.92 -6.27
C GLU A 435 2.60 -22.33 -6.01
N ASN A 436 2.67 -22.79 -4.75
CA ASN A 436 2.11 -24.06 -4.32
C ASN A 436 1.00 -23.86 -3.27
N VAL A 437 -0.17 -24.42 -3.57
CA VAL A 437 -1.34 -24.40 -2.69
C VAL A 437 -1.11 -25.14 -1.36
N ASP A 438 -0.13 -26.04 -1.27
CA ASP A 438 0.22 -26.73 -0.02
C ASP A 438 0.65 -25.75 1.08
N GLU A 439 1.36 -24.67 0.72
CA GLU A 439 1.80 -23.62 1.67
C GLU A 439 0.62 -22.83 2.22
N LEU A 440 -0.36 -22.54 1.36
CA LEU A 440 -1.63 -21.93 1.76
C LEU A 440 -2.39 -22.88 2.71
N LEU A 441 -2.47 -24.17 2.38
CA LEU A 441 -3.20 -25.15 3.21
C LEU A 441 -2.62 -25.26 4.62
N ALA A 442 -1.29 -25.10 4.78
CA ALA A 442 -0.67 -25.03 6.10
C ALA A 442 -1.16 -23.82 6.91
N THR A 443 -1.40 -22.69 6.25
CA THR A 443 -1.85 -21.44 6.87
C THR A 443 -3.34 -21.48 7.27
N VAL A 444 -4.17 -22.15 6.47
CA VAL A 444 -5.65 -22.10 6.59
C VAL A 444 -6.22 -23.38 7.19
N LYS A 445 -5.36 -24.33 7.57
CA LYS A 445 -5.73 -25.64 8.10
C LYS A 445 -6.77 -25.50 9.22
N GLU A 446 -7.87 -26.25 9.11
CA GLU A 446 -9.00 -26.28 10.04
C GLU A 446 -9.90 -25.02 10.12
N ARG A 447 -9.66 -23.95 9.36
CA ARG A 447 -10.59 -22.80 9.36
C ARG A 447 -11.86 -23.15 8.59
N LYS A 448 -13.02 -22.97 9.22
CA LYS A 448 -14.33 -23.12 8.56
C LYS A 448 -14.67 -21.84 7.82
N GLY A 449 -14.89 -21.97 6.51
CA GLY A 449 -15.25 -20.87 5.63
C GLY A 449 -16.44 -21.24 4.75
N VAL A 450 -16.76 -20.34 3.82
CA VAL A 450 -17.68 -20.61 2.72
C VAL A 450 -16.86 -20.82 1.45
N GLN A 451 -16.88 -22.05 0.93
CA GLN A 451 -16.29 -22.42 -0.34
C GLN A 451 -17.32 -22.27 -1.46
N VAL A 452 -16.92 -21.66 -2.56
CA VAL A 452 -17.69 -21.54 -3.79
C VAL A 452 -16.82 -22.03 -4.93
N ASN A 453 -17.28 -23.08 -5.60
CA ASN A 453 -16.61 -23.60 -6.77
C ASN A 453 -17.23 -22.95 -8.02
N LEU A 454 -16.37 -22.45 -8.89
CA LEU A 454 -16.74 -21.77 -10.13
C LEU A 454 -16.04 -22.47 -11.28
N ASP A 455 -16.81 -22.90 -12.27
CA ASP A 455 -16.30 -23.44 -13.52
C ASP A 455 -16.10 -22.30 -14.53
N PHE A 456 -14.89 -22.22 -15.08
CA PHE A 456 -14.55 -21.34 -16.19
C PHE A 456 -14.05 -22.21 -17.34
N GLU A 457 -14.89 -22.43 -18.34
CA GLU A 457 -14.55 -23.23 -19.54
C GLU A 457 -14.02 -24.65 -19.26
N GLY A 458 -14.51 -25.30 -18.18
CA GLY A 458 -14.06 -26.62 -17.76
C GLY A 458 -12.96 -26.63 -16.69
N ASP A 459 -12.42 -25.45 -16.34
CA ASP A 459 -11.42 -25.29 -15.29
C ASP A 459 -12.07 -24.84 -13.97
N ASN A 460 -11.77 -25.55 -12.88
CA ASN A 460 -12.36 -25.30 -11.56
C ASN A 460 -11.58 -24.25 -10.75
N PHE A 461 -12.14 -23.06 -10.63
CA PHE A 461 -11.69 -21.98 -9.77
C PHE A 461 -12.39 -22.04 -8.41
N ILE A 462 -11.65 -21.86 -7.32
CA ILE A 462 -12.20 -21.90 -5.97
C ILE A 462 -12.12 -20.52 -5.33
N PHE A 463 -13.27 -20.01 -4.90
CA PHE A 463 -13.38 -18.88 -3.98
C PHE A 463 -13.63 -19.42 -2.58
N PHE A 464 -12.89 -18.94 -1.59
CA PHE A 464 -13.08 -19.30 -0.20
C PHE A 464 -13.03 -18.07 0.70
N LEU A 465 -14.09 -17.88 1.49
CA LEU A 465 -14.18 -16.80 2.48
C LEU A 465 -14.15 -17.38 3.89
N THR A 466 -13.21 -16.94 4.70
CA THR A 466 -13.09 -17.38 6.10
C THR A 466 -12.81 -16.20 7.02
N ARG A 467 -12.74 -16.46 8.32
CA ARG A 467 -12.41 -15.46 9.34
C ARG A 467 -11.21 -15.88 10.17
#